data_AF-A0A285ZRH4-F1
#
_entry.id   AF-A0A285ZRH4-F1
#
_cell.length_a   1.000
_cell.length_b   1.000
_cell.length_c   1.000
_cell.angle_alpha   90.00
_cell.angle_beta   90.00
_cell.angle_gamma   90.00
#
_symmetry.space_group_name_H-M   'P 1'
#
loop_
_entity.id
_entity.type
_entity.pdbx_description
1 polymer ?
#
loop_
_entity_poly.entity_id
_entity_poly.type
_entity_poly.pdbx_seq_one_letter_code
_entity_poly.pdbx_strand_id
1 'polypeptide(L)'
;MENQDDILLGGKVIRTGHYKADLSRPDINILYSMMLLRISKGYLSEETSFLMGMSSDIIGRLEKLLRKRMTAGILLGMVAGLGERSFAGLIVFSSDLRGGYFPCHMVRTKRKKIIEHALYVMDSIGTERLAFKLFEQNPSYIEFPNSEDQKLKAVREILDVELNDNWSSSKTPIEICQHCSLLTDQYVLPRHVMKVLGEMTSRRSYPKLLLNKSNEGRKITYEKVTS
;
A
#
# COMPACT_ATOMS: atom_id res chain seq x y z
N MET A 1 -20.12 -2.62 -0.70
CA MET A 1 -20.60 -3.94 -0.25
C MET A 1 -19.60 -4.94 -0.82
N GLU A 2 -18.89 -5.67 0.03
CA GLU A 2 -17.86 -6.61 -0.39
C GLU A 2 -18.51 -7.95 -0.69
N ASN A 3 -18.52 -8.37 -1.96
CA ASN A 3 -18.87 -9.73 -2.35
C ASN A 3 -17.55 -10.45 -2.66
N GLN A 4 -17.30 -11.56 -1.97
CA GLN A 4 -16.16 -12.44 -2.21
C GLN A 4 -16.68 -13.74 -2.80
N ASP A 5 -16.15 -14.09 -3.97
CA ASP A 5 -16.43 -15.36 -4.63
C ASP A 5 -15.17 -16.23 -4.58
N ASP A 6 -15.30 -17.42 -4.01
CA ASP A 6 -14.26 -18.44 -4.00
C ASP A 6 -14.54 -19.44 -5.11
N ILE A 7 -13.68 -19.48 -6.13
CA ILE A 7 -13.80 -20.42 -7.25
C ILE A 7 -12.68 -21.45 -7.17
N LEU A 8 -13.04 -22.73 -7.24
CA LEU A 8 -12.10 -23.84 -7.38
C LEU A 8 -11.79 -24.04 -8.87
N LEU A 9 -10.60 -23.63 -9.29
CA LEU A 9 -10.09 -23.89 -10.64
C LEU A 9 -8.86 -24.81 -10.54
N GLY A 10 -8.98 -26.04 -11.02
CA GLY A 10 -7.89 -27.03 -11.02
C GLY A 10 -7.36 -27.37 -9.62
N GLY A 11 -8.24 -27.45 -8.61
CA GLY A 11 -7.88 -27.77 -7.23
C GLY A 11 -7.22 -26.62 -6.44
N LYS A 12 -7.20 -25.40 -6.97
CA LYS A 12 -6.68 -24.21 -6.26
C LYS A 12 -7.80 -23.21 -6.00
N VAL A 13 -7.87 -22.71 -4.78
CA VAL A 13 -8.81 -21.65 -4.37
C VAL A 13 -8.36 -20.33 -5.00
N ILE A 14 -9.20 -19.76 -5.86
CA ILE A 14 -9.06 -18.42 -6.39
C ILE A 14 -10.03 -17.53 -5.64
N ARG A 15 -9.50 -16.53 -4.92
CA ARG A 15 -10.32 -15.55 -4.21
C ARG A 15 -10.52 -14.33 -5.09
N THR A 16 -11.77 -14.03 -5.41
CA THR A 16 -12.13 -12.85 -6.20
C THR A 16 -12.96 -11.90 -5.37
N GLY A 17 -12.51 -10.64 -5.27
CA GLY A 17 -13.25 -9.57 -4.63
C GLY A 17 -13.87 -8.64 -5.67
N HIS A 18 -15.13 -8.29 -5.46
CA HIS A 18 -15.89 -7.38 -6.32
C HIS A 18 -16.21 -6.08 -5.59
N TYR A 19 -15.84 -4.95 -6.20
CA TYR A 19 -16.03 -3.63 -5.62
C TYR A 19 -16.60 -2.64 -6.63
N LYS A 20 -17.56 -1.82 -6.21
CA LYS A 20 -18.27 -0.88 -7.11
C LYS A 20 -18.29 0.53 -6.53
N ALA A 21 -18.12 1.53 -7.40
CA ALA A 21 -18.29 2.95 -7.07
C ALA A 21 -18.50 3.76 -8.34
N ASP A 22 -19.03 4.96 -8.20
CA ASP A 22 -19.10 5.93 -9.29
C ASP A 22 -17.83 6.79 -9.29
N LEU A 23 -17.12 6.83 -10.42
CA LEU A 23 -15.86 7.57 -10.55
C LEU A 23 -15.89 8.49 -11.76
N SER A 24 -15.23 9.65 -11.66
CA SER A 24 -14.98 10.49 -12.82
C SER A 24 -13.80 9.94 -13.65
N ARG A 25 -13.65 10.37 -14.92
CA ARG A 25 -12.47 10.04 -15.73
C ARG A 25 -11.15 10.43 -15.04
N PRO A 26 -11.00 11.64 -14.46
CA PRO A 26 -9.84 11.98 -13.65
C PRO A 26 -9.59 11.01 -12.49
N ASP A 27 -10.62 10.60 -11.75
CA ASP A 27 -10.46 9.66 -10.64
C ASP A 27 -9.92 8.30 -11.12
N ILE A 28 -10.40 7.80 -12.26
CA ILE A 28 -9.93 6.55 -12.88
C ILE A 28 -8.45 6.66 -13.26
N ASN A 29 -8.07 7.75 -13.93
CA ASN A 29 -6.70 7.96 -14.39
C ASN A 29 -5.72 8.13 -13.22
N ILE A 30 -6.13 8.86 -12.19
CA ILE A 30 -5.37 8.99 -10.94
C ILE A 30 -5.22 7.62 -10.29
N LEU A 31 -6.31 6.86 -10.12
CA LEU A 31 -6.29 5.53 -9.52
C LEU A 31 -5.33 4.60 -10.28
N TYR A 32 -5.42 4.57 -11.61
CA TYR A 32 -4.52 3.79 -12.46
C TYR A 32 -3.06 4.18 -12.25
N SER A 33 -2.74 5.48 -12.31
CA SER A 33 -1.38 5.99 -12.16
C SER A 33 -0.78 5.65 -10.79
N MET A 34 -1.57 5.83 -9.73
CA MET A 34 -1.17 5.52 -8.37
C MET A 34 -0.90 4.01 -8.19
N MET A 35 -1.81 3.16 -8.68
CA MET A 35 -1.63 1.71 -8.61
C MET A 35 -0.39 1.28 -9.40
N LEU A 36 -0.24 1.78 -10.64
CA LEU A 36 0.90 1.44 -11.49
C LEU A 36 2.23 1.83 -10.83
N LEU A 37 2.32 3.04 -10.28
CA LEU A 37 3.53 3.54 -9.61
C LEU A 37 3.88 2.74 -8.36
N ARG A 38 2.87 2.39 -7.54
CA ARG A 38 3.07 1.55 -6.36
C ARG A 38 3.56 0.16 -6.76
N ILE A 39 2.88 -0.45 -7.72
CA ILE A 39 3.16 -1.81 -8.19
C ILE A 39 4.55 -1.89 -8.81
N SER A 40 4.97 -0.88 -9.58
CA SER A 40 6.32 -0.85 -10.19
C SER A 40 7.44 -0.79 -9.14
N LYS A 41 7.17 -0.25 -7.94
CA LYS A 41 8.09 -0.29 -6.79
C LYS A 41 8.00 -1.58 -5.97
N GLY A 42 7.10 -2.50 -6.34
CA GLY A 42 6.92 -3.76 -5.60
C GLY A 42 6.28 -3.59 -4.21
N TYR A 43 5.64 -2.45 -3.95
CA TYR A 43 4.95 -2.18 -2.69
C TYR A 43 3.51 -2.64 -2.76
N LEU A 44 2.94 -3.04 -1.62
CA LEU A 44 1.53 -3.28 -1.38
C LEU A 44 0.81 -1.98 -1.01
N SER A 45 -0.52 -2.01 -1.09
CA SER A 45 -1.35 -0.89 -0.68
C SER A 45 -1.14 -0.51 0.79
N GLU A 46 -1.04 -1.50 1.68
CA GLU A 46 -0.80 -1.28 3.11
C GLU A 46 0.60 -0.72 3.39
N GLU A 47 1.61 -1.17 2.64
CA GLU A 47 2.98 -0.64 2.71
C GLU A 47 3.01 0.83 2.31
N THR A 48 2.28 1.19 1.26
CA THR A 48 2.18 2.58 0.83
C THR A 48 1.47 3.43 1.88
N SER A 49 0.36 2.95 2.43
CA SER A 49 -0.34 3.62 3.53
C SER A 49 0.59 3.81 4.74
N PHE A 50 1.38 2.79 5.07
CA PHE A 50 2.37 2.87 6.14
C PHE A 50 3.44 3.93 5.86
N LEU A 51 4.03 3.97 4.67
CA LEU A 51 5.01 4.99 4.29
C LEU A 51 4.43 6.42 4.32
N MET A 52 3.14 6.57 4.06
CA MET A 52 2.40 7.84 4.23
C MET A 52 2.23 8.26 5.70
N GLY A 53 2.68 7.44 6.65
CA GLY A 53 2.44 7.62 8.07
C GLY A 53 1.05 7.19 8.49
N MET A 54 0.29 6.44 7.70
CA MET A 54 -1.10 6.11 8.01
C MET A 54 -1.23 4.85 8.86
N SER A 55 -2.05 4.91 9.91
CA SER A 55 -2.34 3.75 10.79
C SER A 55 -3.30 2.72 10.17
N SER A 56 -3.90 3.04 9.03
CA SER A 56 -4.88 2.18 8.34
C SER A 56 -4.57 2.13 6.85
N ASP A 57 -4.97 1.03 6.19
CA ASP A 57 -4.76 0.82 4.76
C ASP A 57 -5.72 1.69 3.91
N ILE A 58 -5.47 2.99 3.88
CA ILE A 58 -6.25 3.96 3.12
C ILE A 58 -6.09 3.72 1.62
N ILE A 59 -4.89 3.37 1.17
CA ILE A 59 -4.62 3.09 -0.25
C ILE A 59 -5.39 1.84 -0.69
N GLY A 60 -5.39 0.76 0.09
CA GLY A 60 -6.14 -0.44 -0.27
C GLY A 60 -7.64 -0.21 -0.28
N ARG A 61 -8.15 0.68 0.59
CA ARG A 61 -9.56 1.11 0.52
C ARG A 61 -9.87 1.95 -0.72
N LEU A 62 -8.92 2.75 -1.23
CA LEU A 62 -9.09 3.47 -2.49
C LEU A 62 -9.06 2.52 -3.68
N GLU A 63 -8.10 1.60 -3.72
CA GLU A 63 -7.96 0.60 -4.79
C GLU A 63 -9.17 -0.34 -4.86
N LYS A 64 -9.75 -0.67 -3.71
CA LYS A 64 -11.00 -1.44 -3.60
C LYS A 64 -12.26 -0.57 -3.75
N LEU A 65 -12.16 0.68 -4.17
CA LEU A 65 -13.30 1.59 -4.34
C LEU A 65 -14.18 1.78 -3.06
N LEU A 66 -13.66 1.43 -1.88
CA LEU A 66 -14.35 1.54 -0.59
C LEU A 66 -14.24 2.96 0.00
N ARG A 67 -13.42 3.82 -0.60
CA ARG A 67 -13.28 5.23 -0.26
C ARG A 67 -13.68 6.07 -1.47
N LYS A 68 -14.72 6.91 -1.29
CA LYS A 68 -15.39 7.64 -2.38
C LYS A 68 -14.58 8.77 -3.02
N ARG A 69 -13.55 9.31 -2.34
CA ARG A 69 -12.82 10.48 -2.83
C ARG A 69 -11.32 10.37 -2.56
N MET A 70 -10.56 10.64 -3.62
CA MET A 70 -9.13 10.94 -3.56
C MET A 70 -8.96 12.42 -3.18
N THR A 71 -8.26 12.71 -2.09
CA THR A 71 -7.98 14.10 -1.69
C THR A 71 -6.56 14.48 -2.09
N ALA A 72 -6.31 15.78 -2.28
CA ALA A 72 -4.96 16.29 -2.55
C ALA A 72 -3.94 15.84 -1.47
N GLY A 73 -4.35 15.80 -0.20
CA GLY A 73 -3.50 15.31 0.88
C GLY A 73 -3.14 13.82 0.78
N ILE A 74 -4.03 12.98 0.25
CA ILE A 74 -3.71 11.56 -0.02
C ILE A 74 -2.73 11.45 -1.18
N LEU A 75 -2.94 12.23 -2.24
CA LEU A 75 -2.05 12.25 -3.40
C LEU A 75 -0.65 12.71 -3.04
N LEU A 76 -0.54 13.83 -2.31
CA LEU A 76 0.73 14.34 -1.78
C LEU A 76 1.40 13.32 -0.87
N GLY A 77 0.64 12.72 0.05
CA GLY A 77 1.15 11.69 0.94
C GLY A 77 1.69 10.48 0.16
N MET A 78 0.98 10.01 -0.85
CA MET A 78 1.39 8.84 -1.63
C MET A 78 2.60 9.15 -2.52
N VAL A 79 2.67 10.32 -3.16
CA VAL A 79 3.87 10.75 -3.90
C VAL A 79 5.09 10.80 -2.98
N ALA A 80 4.96 11.41 -1.81
CA ALA A 80 6.03 11.45 -0.81
C ALA A 80 6.40 10.04 -0.32
N GLY A 81 5.41 9.22 0.03
CA GLY A 81 5.60 7.84 0.49
C GLY A 81 6.27 6.95 -0.55
N LEU A 82 6.00 7.16 -1.83
CA LEU A 82 6.64 6.44 -2.94
C LEU A 82 8.01 7.02 -3.33
N GLY A 83 8.46 8.10 -2.68
CA GLY A 83 9.74 8.74 -2.96
C GLY A 83 9.78 9.53 -4.28
N GLU A 84 8.62 9.90 -4.82
CA GLU A 84 8.52 10.71 -6.03
C GLU A 84 8.65 12.20 -5.71
N ARG A 85 9.40 12.93 -6.54
CA ARG A 85 9.64 14.38 -6.34
C ARG A 85 8.53 15.25 -6.92
N SER A 86 7.69 14.69 -7.79
CA SER A 86 6.66 15.43 -8.49
C SER A 86 5.50 14.53 -8.92
N PHE A 87 4.41 15.16 -9.35
CA PHE A 87 3.27 14.48 -9.97
C PHE A 87 3.49 14.18 -11.46
N ALA A 88 4.69 14.37 -12.01
CA ALA A 88 4.94 14.20 -13.45
C ALA A 88 4.64 12.77 -13.97
N GLY A 89 4.65 11.77 -13.08
CA GLY A 89 4.23 10.40 -13.38
C GLY A 89 2.72 10.14 -13.30
N LEU A 90 1.91 11.13 -12.89
CA LEU A 90 0.46 11.02 -12.88
C LEU A 90 -0.11 11.32 -14.25
N ILE A 91 -0.72 10.32 -14.85
CA ILE A 91 -1.46 10.48 -16.08
C ILE A 91 -2.79 11.13 -15.72
N VAL A 92 -3.00 12.37 -16.15
CA VAL A 92 -4.30 13.05 -16.06
C VAL A 92 -4.70 13.52 -17.45
N PHE A 93 -5.27 12.62 -18.26
CA PHE A 93 -5.85 12.99 -19.54
C PHE A 93 -7.34 13.23 -19.41
N SER A 94 -7.82 14.37 -19.90
CA SER A 94 -9.25 14.65 -20.05
C SER A 94 -9.43 15.57 -21.24
N SER A 95 -9.48 15.02 -22.46
CA SER A 95 -9.85 15.78 -23.66
C SER A 95 -11.35 16.12 -23.67
N ASP A 96 -12.19 15.35 -22.97
CA ASP A 96 -13.62 15.61 -22.83
C ASP A 96 -13.96 16.06 -21.40
N LEU A 97 -14.23 17.35 -21.25
CA LEU A 97 -14.82 17.96 -20.05
C LEU A 97 -16.31 17.62 -19.87
N ARG A 98 -16.85 16.59 -20.55
CA ARG A 98 -18.16 16.03 -20.17
C ARG A 98 -17.99 15.31 -18.84
N GLY A 99 -18.01 16.11 -17.77
CA GLY A 99 -17.85 15.72 -16.38
C GLY A 99 -19.04 14.88 -15.94
N GLY A 100 -18.95 13.58 -16.18
CA GLY A 100 -19.85 12.58 -15.64
C GLY A 100 -19.12 11.69 -14.64
N TYR A 101 -19.85 11.21 -13.65
CA TYR A 101 -19.46 10.04 -12.88
C TYR A 101 -19.97 8.80 -13.62
N PHE A 102 -19.10 7.79 -13.73
CA PHE A 102 -19.41 6.53 -14.40
C PHE A 102 -19.49 5.42 -13.36
N PRO A 103 -20.50 4.54 -13.39
CA PRO A 103 -20.51 3.34 -12.57
C PRO A 103 -19.30 2.47 -12.95
N CYS A 104 -18.47 2.17 -11.97
CA CYS A 104 -17.27 1.39 -12.13
C CYS A 104 -17.31 0.12 -11.28
N HIS A 105 -16.63 -0.91 -11.76
CA HIS A 105 -16.52 -2.21 -11.13
C HIS A 105 -15.05 -2.67 -11.11
N MET A 106 -14.46 -2.71 -9.93
CA MET A 106 -13.12 -3.25 -9.69
C MET A 106 -13.24 -4.73 -9.31
N VAL A 107 -12.61 -5.58 -10.11
CA VAL A 107 -12.45 -7.02 -9.86
C VAL A 107 -11.01 -7.28 -9.45
N ARG A 108 -10.84 -7.85 -8.27
CA ARG A 108 -9.52 -8.21 -7.73
C ARG A 108 -9.41 -9.71 -7.54
N THR A 109 -8.57 -10.36 -8.32
CA THR A 109 -8.40 -11.82 -8.32
C THR A 109 -7.03 -12.19 -7.75
N LYS A 110 -7.01 -12.83 -6.58
CA LYS A 110 -5.78 -13.31 -5.96
C LYS A 110 -5.48 -14.73 -6.44
N ARG A 111 -4.36 -14.89 -7.15
CA ARG A 111 -3.81 -16.18 -7.61
C ARG A 111 -2.55 -16.52 -6.81
N LYS A 112 -1.95 -17.70 -7.04
CA LYS A 112 -0.75 -18.14 -6.31
C LYS A 112 0.38 -17.10 -6.36
N LYS A 113 0.86 -16.73 -7.56
CA LYS A 113 2.03 -15.84 -7.72
C LYS A 113 1.66 -14.36 -7.92
N ILE A 114 0.45 -14.07 -8.38
CA ILE A 114 0.05 -12.73 -8.80
C ILE A 114 -1.33 -12.37 -8.23
N ILE A 115 -1.57 -11.08 -8.11
CA ILE A 115 -2.89 -10.50 -7.91
C ILE A 115 -3.21 -9.67 -9.15
N GLU A 116 -4.37 -9.93 -9.71
CA GLU A 116 -4.90 -9.23 -10.87
C GLU A 116 -5.93 -8.20 -10.41
N HIS A 117 -5.82 -6.98 -10.92
CA HIS A 117 -6.76 -5.88 -10.70
C HIS A 117 -7.32 -5.46 -12.06
N ALA A 118 -8.62 -5.56 -12.24
CA ALA A 118 -9.31 -5.16 -13.47
C ALA A 118 -10.44 -4.19 -13.13
N LEU A 119 -10.35 -2.97 -13.67
CA LEU A 119 -11.40 -1.96 -13.54
C LEU A 119 -12.22 -1.93 -14.83
N TYR A 120 -13.54 -2.10 -14.68
CA TYR A 120 -14.51 -1.96 -15.76
C TYR A 120 -15.35 -0.69 -15.54
N VAL A 121 -15.69 -0.02 -16.63
CA VAL A 121 -16.62 1.10 -16.67
C VAL A 121 -17.89 0.62 -17.35
N MET A 122 -19.04 0.84 -16.71
CA MET A 122 -20.34 0.53 -17.28
C MET A 122 -20.73 1.62 -18.28
N ASP A 123 -21.14 1.22 -19.49
CA ASP A 123 -21.78 2.15 -20.41
C ASP A 123 -23.27 2.37 -20.07
N SER A 124 -23.93 3.27 -20.81
CA SER A 124 -25.35 3.61 -20.61
C SER A 124 -26.32 2.47 -20.92
N ILE A 125 -25.85 1.40 -21.58
CA ILE A 125 -26.65 0.24 -22.00
C ILE A 125 -26.38 -0.96 -21.06
N GLY A 126 -25.47 -0.80 -20.08
CA GLY A 126 -25.12 -1.82 -19.10
C GLY A 126 -23.98 -2.75 -19.52
N THR A 127 -23.26 -2.44 -20.60
CA THR A 127 -22.09 -3.21 -21.04
C THR A 127 -20.86 -2.83 -20.23
N GLU A 128 -20.10 -3.83 -19.78
CA GLU A 128 -18.81 -3.62 -19.12
C GLU A 128 -17.70 -3.37 -20.16
N ARG A 129 -17.04 -2.21 -20.07
CA ARG A 129 -15.84 -1.90 -20.84
C ARG A 129 -14.62 -1.87 -19.94
N LEU A 130 -13.59 -2.68 -20.25
CA LEU A 130 -12.34 -2.66 -19.50
C LEU A 130 -11.66 -1.28 -19.62
N ALA A 131 -11.44 -0.63 -18.48
CA ALA A 131 -10.70 0.63 -18.41
C ALA A 131 -9.20 0.38 -18.25
N PHE A 132 -8.81 -0.45 -17.29
CA PHE A 132 -7.43 -0.89 -17.13
C PHE A 132 -7.33 -2.25 -16.46
N LYS A 133 -6.16 -2.88 -16.64
CA LYS A 133 -5.80 -4.13 -15.99
C LYS A 133 -4.36 -4.08 -15.52
N LEU A 134 -4.13 -4.37 -14.25
CA LEU A 134 -2.82 -4.34 -13.61
C LEU A 134 -2.54 -5.66 -12.88
N PHE A 135 -1.27 -6.03 -12.81
CA PHE A 135 -0.80 -7.23 -12.14
C PHE A 135 0.26 -6.86 -11.11
N GLU A 136 0.08 -7.33 -9.88
CA GLU A 136 1.08 -7.21 -8.82
C GLU A 136 1.49 -8.59 -8.32
N GLN A 137 2.68 -8.70 -7.74
CA GLN A 137 3.13 -9.93 -7.11
C GLN A 137 2.26 -10.25 -5.90
N ASN A 138 1.89 -11.52 -5.73
CA ASN A 138 1.20 -11.96 -4.52
C ASN A 138 2.21 -12.04 -3.36
N PRO A 139 2.07 -11.22 -2.30
CA PRO A 139 3.01 -11.22 -1.19
C PRO A 139 2.98 -12.51 -0.36
N SER A 140 1.91 -13.30 -0.48
CA SER A 140 1.83 -14.63 0.14
C SER A 140 2.67 -15.69 -0.58
N TYR A 141 3.20 -15.37 -1.77
CA TYR A 141 4.11 -16.25 -2.50
C TYR A 141 5.55 -15.79 -2.29
N ILE A 142 6.24 -16.54 -1.44
CA ILE A 142 7.67 -16.36 -1.18
C ILE A 142 8.42 -17.45 -1.94
N GLU A 143 9.22 -17.04 -2.91
CA GLU A 143 10.01 -17.98 -3.72
C GLU A 143 11.23 -18.51 -2.96
N PHE A 144 11.85 -17.67 -2.11
CA PHE A 144 13.04 -18.00 -1.33
C PHE A 144 12.86 -17.63 0.16
N PRO A 145 12.26 -18.49 0.99
CA PRO A 145 11.95 -18.19 2.39
C PRO A 145 13.16 -17.76 3.24
N ASN A 146 14.30 -18.43 3.07
CA ASN A 146 15.52 -18.13 3.82
C ASN A 146 16.04 -16.70 3.56
N SER A 147 15.81 -16.16 2.35
CA SER A 147 16.21 -14.79 2.02
C SER A 147 15.32 -13.77 2.75
N GLU A 148 14.03 -14.06 2.93
CA GLU A 148 13.12 -13.17 3.67
C GLU A 148 13.47 -13.10 5.15
N ASP A 149 13.82 -14.23 5.77
CA ASP A 149 14.24 -14.24 7.17
C ASP A 149 15.56 -13.49 7.40
N GLN A 150 16.50 -13.57 6.45
CA GLN A 150 17.74 -12.79 6.48
C GLN A 150 17.46 -11.28 6.40
N LYS A 151 16.55 -10.84 5.52
CA LYS A 151 16.16 -9.42 5.42
C LYS A 151 15.52 -8.92 6.73
N LEU A 152 14.64 -9.73 7.34
CA LEU A 152 14.02 -9.38 8.61
C LEU A 152 15.05 -9.31 9.75
N LYS A 153 16.02 -10.22 9.76
CA LYS A 153 17.12 -10.20 10.72
C LYS A 153 17.97 -8.93 10.58
N ALA A 154 18.36 -8.58 9.35
CA ALA A 154 19.14 -7.36 9.09
C ALA A 154 18.41 -6.08 9.53
N VAL A 155 17.11 -5.97 9.23
CA VAL A 155 16.29 -4.83 9.68
C VAL A 155 16.22 -4.77 11.20
N ARG A 156 16.07 -5.92 11.88
CA ARG A 156 16.04 -5.98 13.35
C ARG A 156 17.35 -5.51 13.97
N GLU A 157 18.48 -5.97 13.44
CA GLU A 157 19.81 -5.60 13.92
C GLU A 157 20.05 -4.09 13.78
N ILE A 158 19.69 -3.51 12.62
CA ILE A 158 19.79 -2.06 12.40
C ILE A 158 18.95 -1.28 13.39
N LEU A 159 17.67 -1.65 13.55
CA LEU A 159 16.77 -0.95 14.46
C LEU A 159 17.21 -1.10 15.92
N ASP A 160 17.76 -2.25 16.31
CA ASP A 160 18.30 -2.45 17.67
C ASP A 160 19.53 -1.57 17.94
N VAL A 161 20.45 -1.42 16.98
CA VAL A 161 21.60 -0.50 17.09
C VAL A 161 21.12 0.94 17.19
N GLU A 162 20.22 1.37 16.31
CA GLU A 162 19.69 2.74 16.31
C GLU A 162 18.97 3.09 17.61
N LEU A 163 18.21 2.15 18.18
CA LEU A 163 17.57 2.33 19.47
C LEU A 163 18.57 2.53 20.59
N ASN A 164 19.75 1.91 20.54
CA ASN A 164 20.77 2.07 21.57
C ASN A 164 21.51 3.41 21.42
N ASP A 165 21.82 3.83 20.19
CA ASP A 165 22.78 4.90 19.96
C ASP A 165 22.15 6.25 19.57
N ASN A 166 21.11 6.28 18.74
CA ASN A 166 20.72 7.50 17.99
C ASN A 166 19.21 7.81 17.91
N TRP A 167 18.33 6.99 18.51
CA TRP A 167 16.88 7.22 18.48
C TRP A 167 16.41 8.26 19.50
N SER A 168 16.80 9.52 19.31
CA SER A 168 16.54 10.63 20.24
C SER A 168 15.17 11.29 20.11
N SER A 169 14.44 11.04 19.02
CA SER A 169 13.13 11.65 18.77
C SER A 169 12.17 10.70 18.04
N SER A 170 10.88 11.05 18.06
CA SER A 170 9.84 10.38 17.28
C SER A 170 10.21 10.36 15.79
N LYS A 171 10.18 9.17 15.18
CA LYS A 171 10.43 8.96 13.74
C LYS A 171 9.17 8.49 13.01
N THR A 172 8.99 8.95 11.79
CA THR A 172 7.92 8.52 10.89
C THR A 172 8.31 7.20 10.18
N PRO A 173 7.33 6.41 9.72
CA PRO A 173 7.58 5.21 8.91
C PRO A 173 8.56 5.39 7.75
N ILE A 174 8.42 6.49 7.00
CA ILE A 174 9.24 6.75 5.82
C ILE A 174 10.70 7.03 6.20
N GLU A 175 10.94 7.79 7.27
CA GLU A 175 12.29 8.06 7.77
C GLU A 175 12.97 6.76 8.20
N ILE A 176 12.24 5.88 8.89
CA ILE A 176 12.77 4.59 9.35
C ILE A 176 13.10 3.69 8.15
N CYS A 177 12.21 3.61 7.15
CA CYS A 177 12.44 2.80 5.96
C CYS A 177 13.63 3.31 5.14
N GLN A 178 13.73 4.62 4.93
CA GLN A 178 14.85 5.25 4.23
C GLN A 178 16.15 4.97 4.96
N HIS A 179 16.17 5.12 6.28
CA HIS A 179 17.35 4.84 7.11
C HIS A 179 17.79 3.38 7.03
N CYS A 180 16.85 2.43 7.17
CA CYS A 180 17.14 1.00 7.00
C CYS A 180 17.69 0.70 5.60
N SER A 181 17.16 1.34 4.56
CA SER A 181 17.60 1.16 3.18
C SER A 181 18.97 1.79 2.90
N LEU A 182 19.35 2.84 3.64
CA LEU A 182 20.67 3.47 3.54
C LEU A 182 21.76 2.65 4.23
N LEU A 183 21.43 1.99 5.35
CA LEU A 183 22.37 1.18 6.13
C LEU A 183 22.50 -0.27 5.65
N THR A 184 21.62 -0.71 4.75
CA THR A 184 21.72 -2.01 4.10
C THR A 184 22.22 -1.84 2.67
N ASP A 185 23.22 -2.61 2.27
CA ASP A 185 23.55 -2.81 0.84
C ASP A 185 22.47 -3.64 0.10
N GLN A 186 21.32 -3.86 0.73
CA GLN A 186 20.24 -4.71 0.25
C GLN A 186 18.95 -3.92 0.14
N TYR A 187 18.13 -4.24 -0.86
CA TYR A 187 16.84 -3.60 -1.03
C TYR A 187 15.85 -4.06 0.07
N VAL A 188 15.62 -3.19 1.06
CA VAL A 188 14.65 -3.42 2.14
C VAL A 188 13.27 -2.90 1.73
N LEU A 189 12.33 -3.82 1.55
CA LEU A 189 10.93 -3.48 1.34
C LEU A 189 10.25 -2.97 2.64
N PRO A 190 9.28 -2.05 2.54
CA PRO A 190 8.56 -1.53 3.70
C PRO A 190 7.90 -2.60 4.56
N ARG A 191 7.41 -3.71 3.98
CA ARG A 191 6.84 -4.87 4.71
C ARG A 191 7.78 -5.43 5.78
N HIS A 192 9.10 -5.41 5.52
CA HIS A 192 10.07 -5.93 6.47
C HIS A 192 10.16 -5.00 7.68
N VAL A 193 10.26 -3.70 7.43
CA VAL A 193 10.28 -2.67 8.47
C VAL A 193 8.97 -2.67 9.26
N MET A 194 7.82 -2.72 8.59
CA MET A 194 6.50 -2.83 9.22
C MET A 194 6.42 -4.03 10.17
N LYS A 195 6.90 -5.20 9.72
CA LYS A 195 6.87 -6.42 10.51
C LYS A 195 7.74 -6.29 11.77
N VAL A 196 8.98 -5.83 11.63
CA VAL A 196 9.90 -5.68 12.76
C VAL A 196 9.42 -4.59 13.74
N LEU A 197 8.92 -3.46 13.26
CA LEU A 197 8.32 -2.43 14.14
C LEU A 197 7.08 -2.95 14.87
N GLY A 198 6.28 -3.80 14.22
CA GLY A 198 5.15 -4.50 14.86
C GLY A 198 5.60 -5.42 16.00
N GLU A 199 6.72 -6.11 15.82
CA GLU A 199 7.35 -6.93 16.87
C GLU A 199 7.85 -6.05 18.04
N MET A 200 8.57 -4.97 17.75
CA MET A 200 9.16 -4.06 18.75
C MET A 200 8.14 -3.24 19.56
N THR A 201 6.93 -3.04 19.02
CA THR A 201 5.81 -2.35 19.69
C THR A 201 4.83 -3.31 20.38
N SER A 202 4.98 -4.62 20.17
CA SER A 202 4.10 -5.63 20.76
C SER A 202 4.39 -5.82 22.25
N ARG A 203 3.35 -5.71 23.09
CA ARG A 203 3.42 -5.89 24.55
C ARG A 203 3.77 -7.30 25.04
N ARG A 204 3.74 -8.30 24.14
CA ARG A 204 4.11 -9.69 24.50
C ARG A 204 5.61 -9.84 24.75
N SER A 205 6.40 -8.95 24.15
CA SER A 205 7.79 -8.64 24.49
C SER A 205 7.80 -7.32 25.25
N TYR A 206 8.75 -7.08 26.15
CA TYR A 206 8.95 -5.73 26.70
C TYR A 206 9.10 -4.75 25.52
N PRO A 207 8.15 -3.81 25.31
CA PRO A 207 8.13 -3.02 24.09
C PRO A 207 9.34 -2.07 24.10
N LYS A 208 10.14 -2.13 23.05
CA LYS A 208 11.28 -1.22 22.85
C LYS A 208 10.84 0.12 22.28
N LEU A 209 9.69 0.13 21.59
CA LEU A 209 9.12 1.28 20.91
C LEU A 209 7.67 1.53 21.35
N LEU A 210 7.31 2.80 21.43
CA LEU A 210 5.94 3.29 21.55
C LEU A 210 5.44 3.72 20.16
N LEU A 211 4.26 3.21 19.78
CA LEU A 211 3.54 3.66 18.58
C LEU A 211 2.64 4.84 18.96
N ASN A 212 3.05 6.04 18.56
CA ASN A 212 2.27 7.25 18.76
C ASN A 212 1.28 7.44 17.59
N LYS A 213 0.03 7.75 17.93
CA LYS A 213 -1.02 8.07 16.96
C LYS A 213 -1.54 9.46 17.27
N SER A 214 -1.47 10.39 16.32
CA SER A 214 -1.96 11.75 16.57
C SER A 214 -3.48 11.76 16.78
N ASN A 215 -3.97 12.65 17.66
CA ASN A 215 -5.40 12.83 17.95
C ASN A 215 -6.19 13.41 16.75
N GLU A 216 -5.52 14.15 15.85
CA GLU A 216 -6.05 14.55 14.54
C GLU A 216 -6.07 13.39 13.52
N GLY A 217 -5.65 12.20 13.96
CA GLY A 217 -6.33 10.97 13.62
C GLY A 217 -5.76 10.19 12.45
N ARG A 218 -4.55 10.48 11.95
CA ARG A 218 -3.99 9.67 10.85
C ARG A 218 -2.49 9.46 10.80
N LYS A 219 -1.66 10.30 11.43
CA LYS A 219 -0.20 10.13 11.35
C LYS A 219 0.32 9.26 12.49
N ILE A 220 1.17 8.30 12.16
CA ILE A 220 1.88 7.44 13.11
C ILE A 220 3.35 7.83 13.18
N THR A 221 3.89 7.77 14.38
CA THR A 221 5.33 7.87 14.65
C THR A 221 5.75 6.82 15.66
N TYR A 222 7.04 6.52 15.69
CA TYR A 222 7.67 5.56 16.59
C TYR A 222 8.67 6.28 17.46
N GLU A 223 8.56 6.06 18.76
CA GLU A 223 9.42 6.67 19.78
C GLU A 223 10.02 5.59 20.66
N LYS A 224 11.28 5.76 21.07
CA LYS A 224 11.94 4.85 22.00
C LYS A 224 11.24 4.91 23.35
N VAL A 225 10.97 3.75 23.95
CA VAL A 225 10.50 3.70 25.34
C VAL A 225 11.67 4.09 26.24
N THR A 226 11.52 5.20 26.97
CA THR A 226 12.47 5.60 28.01
C THR A 226 12.26 4.70 29.22
N SER A 227 13.24 3.85 29.50
CA SER A 227 13.39 3.11 30.75
C SER A 227 13.87 4.01 31.88
#